data_AF-A0A6M3XPS7-F1
#
_entry.id   AF-A0A6M3XPS7-F1
#
_cell.length_a   1.000
_cell.length_b   1.000
_cell.length_c   1.000
_cell.angle_alpha   90.00
_cell.angle_beta   90.00
_cell.angle_gamma   90.00
#
_symmetry.space_group_name_H-M   'P 1'
#
loop_
_entity.id
_entity.type
_entity.pdbx_description
1 polymer ?
#
loop_
_entity_poly.entity_id
_entity_poly.type
_entity_poly.pdbx_seq_one_letter_code
_entity_poly.pdbx_strand_id
1 'polypeptide(L)'
;MPLSSLDIVFYYTGLATGPANNTISLGGTISLATITDALANNIYDDVTGDESGAGDTEYRGIYVKDTNTTYTMINTKFWIAGYLRAATGADTISIASSTFSLGANTMGICTDESTAPNETAGSIIWVVEGATPTTPSNTVGFTSAGLATTIPASIGATTLAAGSYFGIWLRRIVPPGALAYTSRACTLKVQCETTASPYTFTLTKEYVINFDGTRSGAISVVQ
;
A
#
# COMPACT_ATOMS: atom_id res chain seq x y z
N MET A 1 -26.45 -5.80 7.59
CA MET A 1 -26.03 -4.40 7.33
C MET A 1 -25.06 -4.47 6.17
N PRO A 2 -25.14 -3.60 5.15
CA PRO A 2 -24.17 -3.61 4.06
C PRO A 2 -22.74 -3.49 4.59
N LEU A 3 -21.77 -3.91 3.77
CA LEU A 3 -20.35 -3.76 4.04
C LEU A 3 -20.03 -2.29 4.34
N SER A 4 -19.22 -2.04 5.37
CA SER A 4 -18.80 -0.72 5.84
C SER A 4 -17.29 -0.52 5.64
N SER A 5 -16.79 0.72 5.75
CA SER A 5 -15.37 1.01 5.56
C SER A 5 -14.51 0.53 6.73
N LEU A 6 -15.14 0.18 7.85
CA LEU A 6 -14.48 -0.48 8.96
C LEU A 6 -14.24 -1.97 8.69
N ASP A 7 -14.96 -2.57 7.75
CA ASP A 7 -14.76 -3.96 7.35
C ASP A 7 -13.53 -4.13 6.44
N ILE A 8 -13.00 -3.04 5.87
CA ILE A 8 -11.78 -3.07 5.05
C ILE A 8 -10.59 -2.72 5.94
N VAL A 9 -9.73 -3.69 6.19
CA VAL A 9 -8.60 -3.56 7.11
C VAL A 9 -7.28 -3.92 6.41
N PHE A 10 -6.26 -3.11 6.67
CA PHE A 10 -4.90 -3.32 6.19
C PHE A 10 -4.09 -4.10 7.23
N TYR A 11 -3.34 -5.10 6.78
CA TYR A 11 -2.51 -5.96 7.62
C TYR A 11 -1.06 -5.95 7.13
N TYR A 12 -0.14 -6.11 8.08
CA TYR A 12 1.25 -6.41 7.78
C TYR A 12 1.39 -7.81 7.18
N THR A 13 2.60 -8.11 6.71
CA THR A 13 2.99 -9.45 6.26
C THR A 13 4.01 -10.07 7.22
N GLY A 14 4.13 -11.39 7.20
CA GLY A 14 5.05 -12.15 8.04
C GLY A 14 4.84 -11.88 9.53
N LEU A 15 5.93 -11.56 10.22
CA LEU A 15 5.95 -11.27 11.66
C LEU A 15 5.95 -9.77 11.97
N ALA A 16 5.75 -8.91 10.96
CA ALA A 16 5.75 -7.47 11.17
C ALA A 16 4.60 -7.01 12.07
N THR A 17 4.95 -6.05 12.92
CA THR A 17 4.15 -5.32 13.92
C THR A 17 4.58 -3.84 13.89
N GLY A 18 3.77 -2.99 13.26
CA GLY A 18 4.10 -1.56 13.20
C GLY A 18 3.98 -0.85 14.56
N PRO A 19 4.71 0.26 14.75
CA PRO A 19 5.73 0.80 13.86
C PRO A 19 7.14 0.21 14.11
N ALA A 20 7.34 -0.56 15.19
CA ALA A 20 8.67 -0.91 15.70
C ALA A 20 9.48 -1.90 14.83
N ASN A 21 8.83 -2.74 14.02
CA ASN A 21 9.49 -3.66 13.10
C ASN A 21 8.75 -3.72 11.75
N ASN A 22 8.20 -2.60 11.30
CA ASN A 22 7.55 -2.48 9.99
C ASN A 22 8.43 -2.96 8.82
N THR A 23 9.76 -2.86 8.95
CA THR A 23 10.78 -3.26 7.96
C THR A 23 10.74 -4.74 7.60
N ILE A 24 10.22 -5.60 8.49
CA ILE A 24 10.11 -7.05 8.22
C ILE A 24 8.81 -7.42 7.48
N SER A 25 8.00 -6.44 7.07
CA SER A 25 6.80 -6.65 6.25
C SER A 25 7.20 -6.90 4.79
N LEU A 26 7.94 -7.98 4.55
CA LEU A 26 8.58 -8.34 3.28
C LEU A 26 7.78 -9.39 2.49
N GLY A 27 6.48 -9.53 2.75
CA GLY A 27 5.61 -10.51 2.11
C GLY A 27 5.49 -11.83 2.88
N GLY A 28 5.09 -12.89 2.19
CA GLY A 28 4.73 -14.17 2.80
C GLY A 28 3.31 -14.16 3.37
N THR A 29 3.10 -14.72 4.57
CA THR A 29 1.77 -14.90 5.17
C THR A 29 1.19 -13.58 5.69
N ILE A 30 -0.13 -13.47 5.80
CA ILE A 30 -0.78 -12.33 6.47
C ILE A 30 -0.42 -12.30 7.96
N SER A 31 -0.01 -11.15 8.48
CA SER A 31 0.26 -10.94 9.91
C SER A 31 -1.06 -10.84 10.69
N LEU A 32 -1.00 -11.10 12.00
CA LEU A 32 -2.10 -10.80 12.92
C LEU A 32 -2.17 -9.31 13.26
N ALA A 33 -1.12 -8.53 12.96
CA ALA A 33 -1.07 -7.11 13.23
C ALA A 33 -1.71 -6.30 12.10
N THR A 34 -2.62 -5.40 12.47
CA THR A 34 -3.22 -4.43 11.58
C THR A 34 -2.34 -3.19 11.45
N ILE A 35 -2.38 -2.57 10.29
CA ILE A 35 -1.68 -1.32 10.02
C ILE A 35 -2.58 -0.17 10.50
N THR A 36 -2.12 0.55 11.53
CA THR A 36 -2.83 1.73 12.09
C THR A 36 -2.72 2.94 11.17
N ASP A 37 -3.85 3.57 10.87
CA ASP A 37 -3.92 4.73 9.99
C ASP A 37 -3.19 5.95 10.57
N ALA A 38 -2.58 6.73 9.68
CA ALA A 38 -1.88 7.98 9.95
C ALA A 38 -0.79 7.90 11.05
N LEU A 39 -0.34 6.70 11.43
CA LEU A 39 0.78 6.53 12.34
C LEU A 39 2.10 6.77 11.59
N ALA A 40 2.99 7.52 12.23
CA ALA A 40 4.32 7.80 11.70
C ALA A 40 5.15 6.53 11.57
N ASN A 41 5.92 6.46 10.48
CA ASN A 41 6.84 5.38 10.17
C ASN A 41 6.21 4.00 10.28
N ASN A 42 4.94 3.88 9.90
CA ASN A 42 4.20 2.66 10.14
C ASN A 42 4.42 1.60 9.04
N ILE A 43 4.87 2.02 7.85
CA ILE A 43 5.16 1.14 6.70
C ILE A 43 6.62 1.25 6.27
N TYR A 44 7.07 2.50 6.09
CA TYR A 44 8.44 2.84 5.80
C TYR A 44 9.03 3.58 6.98
N ASP A 45 10.33 3.44 7.17
CA ASP A 45 11.14 4.26 8.05
C ASP A 45 11.58 5.56 7.37
N ASP A 46 12.24 6.41 8.15
CA ASP A 46 12.82 7.66 7.66
C ASP A 46 14.11 7.37 6.89
N VAL A 47 14.33 8.12 5.83
CA VAL A 47 15.51 8.00 4.97
C VAL A 47 16.62 8.85 5.56
N THR A 48 17.76 8.24 5.86
CA THR A 48 18.96 8.93 6.35
C THR A 48 19.62 9.78 5.25
N GLY A 49 20.50 10.70 5.64
CA GLY A 49 21.25 11.52 4.69
C GLY A 49 22.14 10.69 3.75
N ASP A 50 22.68 9.58 4.24
CA ASP A 50 23.56 8.70 3.48
C ASP A 50 22.75 7.87 2.46
N GLU A 51 21.59 7.34 2.86
CA GLU A 51 20.67 6.64 1.95
C GLU A 51 20.13 7.58 0.87
N SER A 52 19.75 8.81 1.24
CA SER A 52 19.37 9.82 0.25
C SER A 52 20.53 10.15 -0.69
N GLY A 53 21.77 10.24 -0.18
CA GLY A 53 22.95 10.50 -0.99
C GLY A 53 23.23 9.41 -2.03
N ALA A 54 23.07 8.15 -1.66
CA ALA A 54 23.26 7.01 -2.55
C ALA A 54 22.05 6.73 -3.46
N GLY A 55 20.86 7.15 -3.03
CA GLY A 55 19.59 6.66 -3.53
C GLY A 55 19.29 5.27 -2.97
N ASP A 56 18.01 4.95 -2.87
CA ASP A 56 17.56 3.68 -2.32
C ASP A 56 16.27 3.21 -2.99
N THR A 57 16.03 1.90 -2.97
CA THR A 57 14.77 1.31 -3.36
C THR A 57 14.33 0.37 -2.27
N GLU A 58 13.11 0.55 -1.79
CA GLU A 58 12.54 -0.25 -0.73
C GLU A 58 11.23 -0.89 -1.14
N TYR A 59 11.00 -2.11 -0.68
CA TYR A 59 9.80 -2.90 -0.91
C TYR A 59 9.11 -3.22 0.41
N ARG A 60 7.76 -3.20 0.40
CA ARG A 60 6.91 -3.66 1.50
C ARG A 60 5.73 -4.44 0.96
N GLY A 61 5.41 -5.57 1.58
CA GLY A 61 4.19 -6.33 1.36
C GLY A 61 3.14 -5.99 2.41
N ILE A 62 1.90 -5.78 2.00
CA ILE A 62 0.74 -5.61 2.87
C ILE A 62 -0.42 -6.45 2.37
N TYR A 63 -1.38 -6.74 3.25
CA TYR A 63 -2.64 -7.35 2.88
C TYR A 63 -3.80 -6.38 3.08
N VAL A 64 -4.78 -6.46 2.17
CA VAL A 64 -6.10 -5.85 2.36
C VAL A 64 -7.09 -6.97 2.56
N LYS A 65 -7.83 -6.91 3.66
CA LYS A 65 -8.80 -7.95 4.05
C LYS A 65 -10.20 -7.35 4.19
N ASP A 66 -11.17 -8.09 3.67
CA ASP A 66 -12.56 -7.97 4.09
C ASP A 66 -12.74 -8.74 5.41
N THR A 67 -12.95 -8.02 6.51
CA THR A 67 -13.24 -8.65 7.81
C THR A 67 -14.70 -9.04 7.96
N ASN A 68 -15.56 -8.62 7.03
CA ASN A 68 -16.95 -9.06 7.01
C ASN A 68 -17.03 -10.53 6.59
N THR A 69 -17.78 -11.35 7.32
CA THR A 69 -17.92 -12.79 7.02
C THR A 69 -19.15 -13.11 6.17
N THR A 70 -19.94 -12.12 5.78
CA THR A 70 -21.25 -12.30 5.14
C THR A 70 -21.34 -11.67 3.76
N TYR A 71 -20.80 -10.47 3.58
CA TYR A 71 -20.93 -9.70 2.35
C TYR A 71 -19.61 -9.66 1.61
N THR A 72 -19.70 -9.71 0.30
CA THR A 72 -18.55 -9.77 -0.61
C THR A 72 -18.25 -8.36 -1.12
N MET A 73 -16.97 -8.01 -1.22
CA MET A 73 -16.51 -6.79 -1.89
C MET A 73 -16.49 -7.03 -3.40
N ILE A 74 -17.40 -6.40 -4.14
CA ILE A 74 -17.41 -6.43 -5.61
C ILE A 74 -16.83 -5.13 -6.18
N ASN A 75 -16.36 -5.14 -7.42
CA ASN A 75 -15.76 -3.96 -8.07
C ASN A 75 -14.62 -3.33 -7.24
N THR A 76 -13.83 -4.17 -6.54
CA THR A 76 -12.75 -3.72 -5.67
C THR A 76 -11.63 -3.05 -6.45
N LYS A 77 -11.23 -1.85 -6.06
CA LYS A 77 -10.18 -1.05 -6.69
C LYS A 77 -9.22 -0.57 -5.63
N PHE A 78 -7.92 -0.57 -5.93
CA PHE A 78 -6.89 0.00 -5.06
C PHE A 78 -6.04 1.01 -5.82
N TRP A 79 -5.75 2.17 -5.24
CA TRP A 79 -4.92 3.19 -5.89
C TRP A 79 -4.26 4.14 -4.87
N ILE A 80 -3.26 4.88 -5.34
CA ILE A 80 -2.68 6.01 -4.62
C ILE A 80 -3.51 7.24 -4.96
N ALA A 81 -4.19 7.83 -3.99
CA ALA A 81 -5.03 9.01 -4.22
C ALA A 81 -4.26 10.33 -4.22
N GLY A 82 -3.10 10.36 -3.56
CA GLY A 82 -2.24 11.53 -3.50
C GLY A 82 -0.97 11.23 -2.74
N TYR A 83 0.05 12.04 -2.98
CA TYR A 83 1.32 11.95 -2.28
C TYR A 83 1.93 13.32 -2.05
N LEU A 84 1.97 13.74 -0.79
CA LEU A 84 2.59 14.98 -0.31
C LEU A 84 4.10 14.76 -0.19
N ARG A 85 4.86 15.48 -1.01
CA ARG A 85 6.32 15.34 -1.14
C ARG A 85 6.97 16.64 -1.62
N ALA A 86 8.30 16.66 -1.68
CA ALA A 86 9.05 17.77 -2.24
C ALA A 86 8.68 18.01 -3.72
N ALA A 87 8.71 19.27 -4.16
CA ALA A 87 8.37 19.63 -5.54
C ALA A 87 9.40 19.12 -6.57
N THR A 88 10.65 18.92 -6.14
CA THR A 88 11.76 18.41 -6.95
C THR A 88 12.59 17.43 -6.12
N GLY A 89 13.24 16.47 -6.78
CA GLY A 89 14.10 15.49 -6.11
C GLY A 89 13.37 14.66 -5.04
N ALA A 90 12.09 14.38 -5.26
CA ALA A 90 11.30 13.59 -4.33
C ALA A 90 11.40 12.10 -4.65
N ASP A 91 11.23 11.30 -3.62
CA ASP A 91 10.98 9.88 -3.76
C ASP A 91 9.65 9.62 -4.48
N THR A 92 9.52 8.40 -5.00
CA THR A 92 8.31 7.96 -5.71
C THR A 92 7.75 6.71 -5.06
N ILE A 93 6.43 6.66 -4.91
CA ILE A 93 5.72 5.47 -4.45
C ILE A 93 5.05 4.79 -5.65
N SER A 94 5.20 3.47 -5.70
CA SER A 94 4.48 2.60 -6.62
C SER A 94 3.74 1.51 -5.84
N ILE A 95 2.61 1.07 -6.39
CA ILE A 95 1.82 -0.05 -5.88
C ILE A 95 1.73 -1.15 -6.94
N ALA A 96 1.60 -2.39 -6.52
CA ALA A 96 1.27 -3.51 -7.40
C ALA A 96 0.47 -4.56 -6.64
N SER A 97 -0.40 -5.30 -7.34
CA SER A 97 -1.04 -6.47 -6.74
C SER A 97 -0.07 -7.64 -6.72
N SER A 98 -0.16 -8.50 -5.71
CA SER A 98 0.50 -9.81 -5.73
C SER A 98 -0.09 -10.70 -6.83
N THR A 99 0.70 -11.63 -7.35
CA THR A 99 0.27 -12.59 -8.37
C THR A 99 -0.41 -13.83 -7.79
N PHE A 100 -0.48 -13.96 -6.47
CA PHE A 100 -1.10 -15.09 -5.79
C PHE A 100 -2.63 -14.95 -5.79
N SER A 101 -3.33 -16.09 -5.77
CA SER A 101 -4.79 -16.11 -5.78
C SER A 101 -5.41 -15.39 -4.59
N LEU A 102 -6.63 -14.89 -4.76
CA LEU A 102 -7.38 -14.25 -3.67
C LEU A 102 -7.60 -15.22 -2.53
N GLY A 103 -7.45 -14.74 -1.30
CA GLY A 103 -7.54 -15.55 -0.09
C GLY A 103 -6.38 -16.54 0.09
N ALA A 104 -5.35 -16.52 -0.77
CA ALA A 104 -4.16 -17.30 -0.56
C ALA A 104 -3.46 -16.80 0.71
N ASN A 105 -3.13 -17.72 1.62
CA ASN A 105 -2.40 -17.42 2.86
C ASN A 105 -0.93 -17.09 2.64
N THR A 106 -0.55 -16.65 1.44
CA THR A 106 0.78 -16.20 1.11
C THR A 106 0.76 -15.28 -0.11
N MET A 107 1.71 -14.35 -0.13
CA MET A 107 2.19 -13.66 -1.33
C MET A 107 3.66 -14.05 -1.53
N GLY A 108 4.32 -13.47 -2.55
CA GLY A 108 5.77 -13.60 -2.67
C GLY A 108 6.51 -13.05 -1.45
N ILE A 109 7.83 -13.21 -1.42
CA ILE A 109 8.71 -12.66 -0.41
C ILE A 109 9.79 -11.80 -1.07
N CYS A 110 10.17 -10.72 -0.40
CA CYS A 110 11.43 -10.04 -0.62
C CYS A 110 12.49 -10.65 0.31
N THR A 111 13.71 -10.86 -0.18
CA THR A 111 14.82 -11.36 0.65
C THR A 111 15.24 -10.34 1.72
N ASP A 112 15.22 -9.08 1.33
CA ASP A 112 15.45 -7.88 2.14
C ASP A 112 14.62 -6.74 1.54
N GLU A 113 14.64 -5.57 2.16
CA GLU A 113 13.86 -4.44 1.67
C GLU A 113 14.33 -3.86 0.34
N SER A 114 15.57 -4.11 -0.07
CA SER A 114 16.11 -3.61 -1.34
C SER A 114 15.97 -4.59 -2.50
N THR A 115 15.48 -5.79 -2.21
CA THR A 115 15.29 -6.86 -3.19
C THR A 115 13.82 -6.94 -3.61
N ALA A 116 13.58 -6.90 -4.92
CA ALA A 116 12.24 -7.03 -5.47
C ALA A 116 11.57 -8.37 -5.06
N PRO A 117 10.23 -8.42 -4.96
CA PRO A 117 9.52 -9.64 -4.61
C PRO A 117 9.82 -10.81 -5.55
N ASN A 118 9.95 -12.01 -5.00
CA ASN A 118 10.25 -13.24 -5.73
C ASN A 118 9.05 -13.84 -6.50
N GLU A 119 8.16 -12.99 -7.01
CA GLU A 119 7.07 -13.42 -7.88
C GLU A 119 7.54 -13.47 -9.33
N THR A 120 6.87 -14.26 -10.19
CA THR A 120 7.27 -14.47 -11.58
C THR A 120 7.55 -13.13 -12.28
N ALA A 121 8.78 -12.98 -12.79
CA ALA A 121 9.23 -11.74 -13.43
C ALA A 121 8.27 -11.30 -14.55
N GLY A 122 7.90 -10.02 -14.56
CA GLY A 122 6.93 -9.45 -15.51
C GLY A 122 5.46 -9.66 -15.14
N SER A 123 5.16 -10.42 -14.07
CA SER A 123 3.78 -10.60 -13.58
C SER A 123 3.36 -9.51 -12.58
N ILE A 124 4.33 -8.90 -11.89
CA ILE A 124 4.10 -7.69 -11.09
C ILE A 124 4.10 -6.47 -12.01
N ILE A 125 2.97 -5.77 -12.06
CA ILE A 125 2.81 -4.52 -12.81
C ILE A 125 2.78 -3.36 -11.82
N TRP A 126 3.86 -2.59 -11.77
CA TRP A 126 3.97 -1.42 -10.91
C TRP A 126 3.19 -0.24 -11.45
N VAL A 127 2.29 0.28 -10.63
CA VAL A 127 1.57 1.53 -10.86
C VAL A 127 2.18 2.61 -9.99
N VAL A 128 2.81 3.59 -10.64
CA VAL A 128 3.38 4.76 -9.98
C VAL A 128 2.25 5.71 -9.56
N GLU A 129 2.44 6.44 -8.47
CA GLU A 129 1.61 7.57 -8.07
C GLU A 129 1.32 8.57 -9.20
N GLY A 130 0.29 9.40 -9.00
CA GLY A 130 -0.07 10.40 -10.01
C GLY A 130 0.99 11.49 -10.20
N ALA A 131 0.92 12.13 -11.37
CA ALA A 131 1.90 13.13 -11.81
C ALA A 131 1.97 14.39 -10.92
N THR A 132 0.94 14.65 -10.11
CA THR A 132 0.94 15.74 -9.13
C THR A 132 0.47 15.21 -7.76
N PRO A 133 0.77 15.90 -6.64
CA PRO A 133 0.39 15.45 -5.30
C PRO A 133 -1.10 15.15 -5.10
N THR A 134 -1.99 15.73 -5.91
CA THR A 134 -3.45 15.56 -5.83
C THR A 134 -4.03 14.73 -6.97
N THR A 135 -3.20 14.31 -7.94
CA THR A 135 -3.64 13.44 -9.02
C THR A 135 -3.59 11.99 -8.56
N PRO A 136 -4.70 11.24 -8.64
CA PRO A 136 -4.69 9.81 -8.35
C PRO A 136 -3.82 9.03 -9.35
N SER A 137 -3.25 7.92 -8.91
CA SER A 137 -2.64 6.93 -9.79
C SER A 137 -3.71 6.17 -10.60
N ASN A 138 -3.27 5.35 -11.54
CA ASN A 138 -4.12 4.28 -12.06
C ASN A 138 -4.52 3.32 -10.93
N THR A 139 -5.60 2.57 -11.13
CA THR A 139 -6.06 1.55 -10.18
C THR A 139 -5.34 0.23 -10.44
N VAL A 140 -4.86 -0.40 -9.37
CA VAL A 140 -4.52 -1.82 -9.38
C VAL A 140 -5.76 -2.62 -9.00
N GLY A 141 -5.89 -3.77 -9.65
CA GLY A 141 -6.94 -4.75 -9.37
C GLY A 141 -6.37 -6.16 -9.45
N PHE A 142 -7.30 -7.10 -9.48
CA PHE A 142 -7.06 -8.53 -9.60
C PHE A 142 -8.09 -9.14 -10.54
N THR A 143 -7.69 -10.11 -11.34
CA THR A 143 -8.65 -10.87 -12.15
C THR A 143 -9.46 -11.82 -11.26
N SER A 144 -10.51 -12.45 -11.79
CA SER A 144 -11.22 -13.54 -11.09
C SER A 144 -10.31 -14.73 -10.74
N ALA A 145 -9.16 -14.86 -11.41
CA ALA A 145 -8.09 -15.82 -11.07
C ALA A 145 -7.12 -15.31 -9.98
N GLY A 146 -7.32 -14.08 -9.48
CA GLY A 146 -6.46 -13.42 -8.51
C GLY A 146 -5.17 -12.84 -9.07
N LEU A 147 -4.97 -12.84 -10.39
CA LEU A 147 -3.75 -12.31 -11.00
C LEU A 147 -3.75 -10.78 -11.02
N ALA A 148 -2.59 -10.19 -10.71
CA ALA A 148 -2.35 -8.76 -10.78
C ALA A 148 -2.71 -8.18 -12.15
N THR A 149 -3.41 -7.04 -12.15
CA THR A 149 -3.77 -6.34 -13.39
C THR A 149 -3.94 -4.84 -13.14
N THR A 150 -3.61 -4.04 -14.14
CA THR A 150 -3.99 -2.63 -14.22
C THR A 150 -5.36 -2.54 -14.87
N ILE A 151 -6.42 -2.62 -14.08
CA ILE A 151 -7.79 -2.47 -14.60
C ILE A 151 -8.04 -0.97 -14.78
N PRO A 152 -8.28 -0.46 -16.00
CA PRO A 152 -8.83 0.88 -16.17
C PRO A 152 -10.20 0.92 -15.48
N ALA A 153 -10.60 2.07 -14.91
CA ALA A 153 -11.76 2.23 -14.03
C ALA A 153 -13.12 1.64 -14.48
N SER A 154 -13.24 1.11 -15.70
CA SER A 154 -14.35 0.32 -16.24
C SER A 154 -13.95 -1.16 -16.43
N ILE A 155 -14.33 -2.04 -15.50
CA ILE A 155 -14.81 -3.44 -15.66
C ILE A 155 -14.65 -4.17 -14.31
N GLY A 156 -15.73 -4.22 -13.54
CA GLY A 156 -16.47 -5.44 -13.16
C GLY A 156 -15.82 -6.71 -12.61
N ALA A 157 -14.50 -6.86 -12.48
CA ALA A 157 -13.90 -8.20 -12.35
C ALA A 157 -13.19 -8.53 -11.03
N THR A 158 -13.19 -7.62 -10.05
CA THR A 158 -12.50 -7.78 -8.76
C THR A 158 -13.48 -8.09 -7.64
N THR A 159 -13.90 -9.34 -7.57
CA THR A 159 -14.74 -9.86 -6.49
C THR A 159 -13.86 -10.50 -5.43
N LEU A 160 -13.86 -9.95 -4.22
CA LEU A 160 -13.23 -10.53 -3.04
C LEU A 160 -14.33 -11.10 -2.15
N ALA A 161 -14.35 -12.42 -1.99
CA ALA A 161 -15.31 -13.10 -1.14
C ALA A 161 -15.22 -12.62 0.31
N ALA A 162 -16.35 -12.65 1.01
CA ALA A 162 -16.42 -12.30 2.43
C ALA A 162 -15.32 -13.05 3.24
N GLY A 163 -14.62 -12.32 4.11
CA GLY A 163 -13.54 -12.87 4.94
C GLY A 163 -12.20 -13.05 4.21
N SER A 164 -12.16 -12.85 2.90
CA SER A 164 -10.96 -13.05 2.07
C SER A 164 -10.08 -11.80 2.04
N TYR A 165 -8.87 -11.96 1.50
CA TYR A 165 -7.86 -10.91 1.43
C TYR A 165 -7.01 -11.05 0.17
N PHE A 166 -6.28 -9.99 -0.18
CA PHE A 166 -5.34 -9.97 -1.28
C PHE A 166 -4.07 -9.20 -0.90
N GLY A 167 -2.94 -9.63 -1.47
CA GLY A 167 -1.64 -9.02 -1.23
C GLY A 167 -1.40 -7.82 -2.14
N ILE A 168 -0.83 -6.76 -1.59
CA ILE A 168 -0.37 -5.58 -2.30
C ILE A 168 1.11 -5.37 -1.98
N TRP A 169 1.89 -5.14 -3.02
CA TRP A 169 3.25 -4.66 -2.94
C TRP A 169 3.29 -3.14 -3.00
N LEU A 170 4.08 -2.55 -2.13
CA LEU A 170 4.47 -1.16 -2.14
C LEU A 170 5.95 -1.11 -2.50
N ARG A 171 6.33 -0.12 -3.31
CA ARG A 171 7.72 0.20 -3.62
C ARG A 171 7.96 1.69 -3.43
N ARG A 172 8.99 2.05 -2.67
CA ARG A 172 9.54 3.41 -2.58
C ARG A 172 10.85 3.45 -3.36
N ILE A 173 11.03 4.47 -4.21
CA ILE A 173 12.32 4.75 -4.84
C ILE A 173 12.74 6.14 -4.42
N VAL A 174 13.83 6.22 -3.66
CA VAL A 174 14.51 7.45 -3.27
C VAL A 174 15.58 7.74 -4.32
N PRO A 175 15.47 8.82 -5.11
CA PRO A 175 16.53 9.17 -6.05
C PRO A 175 17.79 9.63 -5.29
N PRO A 176 19.00 9.43 -5.86
CA PRO A 176 20.22 10.01 -5.30
C PRO A 176 20.11 11.54 -5.15
N GLY A 177 20.48 12.06 -3.99
CA GLY A 177 20.33 13.46 -3.62
C GLY A 177 18.89 13.89 -3.33
N ALA A 178 18.02 12.96 -2.90
CA ALA A 178 16.64 13.29 -2.56
C ALA A 178 16.56 14.38 -1.48
N LEU A 179 15.64 15.33 -1.68
CA LEU A 179 15.47 16.42 -0.74
C LEU A 179 14.67 15.96 0.48
N ALA A 180 15.13 16.38 1.66
CA ALA A 180 14.35 16.24 2.89
C ALA A 180 13.03 17.02 2.75
N TYR A 181 11.94 16.42 3.20
CA TYR A 181 10.62 17.03 3.18
C TYR A 181 9.90 16.70 4.48
N THR A 182 9.35 17.73 5.13
CA THR A 182 8.49 17.58 6.31
C THR A 182 7.05 17.36 5.88
N SER A 183 6.31 16.60 6.67
CA SER A 183 4.92 16.20 6.46
C SER A 183 4.73 15.34 5.22
N ARG A 184 5.68 14.43 4.97
CA ARG A 184 5.60 13.50 3.85
C ARG A 184 4.49 12.48 4.15
N ALA A 185 3.55 12.35 3.23
CA ALA A 185 2.38 11.50 3.42
C ALA A 185 1.79 10.99 2.11
N CYS A 186 1.61 9.68 1.98
CA CYS A 186 0.99 9.01 0.84
C CYS A 186 -0.38 8.44 1.22
N THR A 187 -1.44 8.78 0.48
CA THR A 187 -2.79 8.27 0.72
C THR A 187 -3.11 7.12 -0.22
N LEU A 188 -3.33 5.95 0.36
CA LEU A 188 -3.85 4.76 -0.31
C LEU A 188 -5.38 4.73 -0.18
N LYS A 189 -6.08 4.27 -1.22
CA LYS A 189 -7.53 4.08 -1.20
C LYS A 189 -7.92 2.71 -1.71
N VAL A 190 -8.84 2.06 -1.00
CA VAL A 190 -9.59 0.89 -1.46
C VAL A 190 -11.03 1.32 -1.66
N GLN A 191 -11.62 1.01 -2.80
CA GLN A 191 -13.06 1.19 -3.03
C GLN A 191 -13.69 -0.10 -3.50
N CYS A 192 -14.89 -0.39 -3.04
CA CYS A 192 -15.68 -1.53 -3.50
C CYS A 192 -17.18 -1.21 -3.44
N GLU A 193 -17.99 -2.17 -3.85
CA GLU A 193 -19.43 -2.19 -3.63
C GLU A 193 -19.81 -3.43 -2.81
N THR A 194 -21.00 -3.40 -2.21
CA THR A 194 -21.52 -4.49 -1.38
C THR A 194 -22.58 -5.32 -2.13
N THR A 195 -22.60 -6.64 -1.91
CA THR A 195 -23.66 -7.53 -2.41
C THR A 195 -25.00 -7.40 -1.68
N ALA A 196 -25.06 -6.60 -0.60
CA ALA A 196 -26.23 -6.53 0.28
C ALA A 196 -27.39 -5.65 -0.24
N SER A 197 -27.24 -4.99 -1.39
CA SER A 197 -28.14 -3.93 -1.83
C SER A 197 -28.62 -4.14 -3.28
N PRO A 198 -29.92 -3.95 -3.57
CA PRO A 198 -30.42 -3.90 -4.95
C PRO A 198 -29.97 -2.63 -5.70
N TYR A 199 -29.42 -1.65 -4.98
CA TYR A 199 -28.78 -0.45 -5.52
C TYR A 199 -27.27 -0.52 -5.35
N THR A 200 -26.54 0.07 -6.29
CA THR A 200 -25.09 0.27 -6.16
C THR A 200 -24.77 1.13 -4.95
N PHE A 201 -24.13 0.55 -3.95
CA PHE A 201 -23.60 1.27 -2.79
C PHE A 201 -22.08 1.16 -2.80
N THR A 202 -21.42 2.26 -3.16
CA THR A 202 -19.97 2.36 -3.21
C THR A 202 -19.42 2.77 -1.86
N LEU A 203 -18.38 2.06 -1.44
CA LEU A 203 -17.69 2.29 -0.18
C LEU A 203 -16.21 2.50 -0.44
N THR A 204 -15.62 3.47 0.25
CA THR A 204 -14.20 3.78 0.18
C THR A 204 -13.57 3.73 1.56
N LYS A 205 -12.41 3.09 1.66
CA LYS A 205 -11.51 3.12 2.80
C LYS A 205 -10.23 3.82 2.39
N GLU A 206 -9.81 4.79 3.21
CA GLU A 206 -8.55 5.51 3.05
C GLU A 206 -7.55 5.04 4.11
N TYR A 207 -6.28 5.04 3.73
CA TYR A 207 -5.16 4.79 4.62
C TYR A 207 -4.01 5.74 4.27
N VAL A 208 -3.48 6.45 5.26
CA VAL A 208 -2.39 7.40 5.09
C VAL A 208 -1.09 6.81 5.63
N ILE A 209 -0.12 6.62 4.75
CA ILE A 209 1.28 6.35 5.10
C ILE A 209 1.93 7.68 5.46
N ASN A 210 2.28 7.87 6.74
CA ASN A 210 3.04 9.02 7.21
C ASN A 210 4.50 8.63 7.46
N PHE A 211 5.43 9.45 6.99
CA PHE A 211 6.88 9.23 7.11
C PHE A 211 7.52 10.13 8.18
N ASP A 212 6.71 10.95 8.85
CA ASP A 212 7.17 11.92 9.84
C ASP A 212 7.17 11.31 11.25
N GLY A 213 8.23 10.58 11.57
CA GLY A 213 8.60 10.38 12.97
C GLY A 213 8.96 11.73 13.60
N THR A 214 8.57 11.98 14.86
CA THR A 214 8.99 13.18 15.58
C THR A 214 10.52 13.20 15.62
N ARG A 215 11.17 14.04 14.80
CA ARG A 215 12.61 14.31 14.93
C ARG A 215 12.82 15.09 16.22
N SER A 216 13.09 14.39 17.32
CA SER A 216 13.68 14.99 18.52
C SER A 216 15.10 15.42 18.17
N GLY A 217 15.23 16.62 17.62
CA GLY A 217 16.49 17.11 17.07
C GLY A 217 16.32 18.42 16.33
N ALA A 218 15.68 19.41 16.97
CA ALA A 218 15.79 20.79 16.51
C ALA A 218 17.26 21.21 16.68
N ILE A 219 18.04 21.21 15.59
CA ILE A 219 19.25 22.03 15.52
C ILE A 219 18.77 23.48 15.42
N SER A 220 18.72 24.14 16.57
CA SER A 220 18.70 25.60 16.63
C SER A 220 20.07 26.07 16.15
N VAL A 221 20.14 26.55 14.90
CA VAL A 221 21.26 27.41 14.49
C VAL A 221 20.98 28.77 15.12
N VAL A 222 21.61 29.02 16.27
CA VAL A 222 21.72 30.36 16.83
C VAL A 222 22.68 31.13 15.92
N GLN A 223 22.23 32.29 15.42
CA GLN A 223 23.06 33.25 14.69
C GLN A 223 24.20 33.78 15.55
#